data_AF-A0A8J3CIJ0-F1
#
_entry.id   AF-A0A8J3CIJ0-F1
#
_cell.length_a   1.000
_cell.length_b   1.000
_cell.length_c   1.000
_cell.angle_alpha   90.00
_cell.angle_beta   90.00
_cell.angle_gamma   90.00
#
_symmetry.space_group_name_H-M   'P 1'
#
loop_
_entity.id
_entity.type
_entity.pdbx_description
1 polymer ?
#
loop_
_entity_poly.entity_id
_entity_poly.type
_entity_poly.pdbx_seq_one_letter_code
_entity_poly.pdbx_strand_id
1 'polypeptide(L)'
;MRRMLTVEDREEISRGVAQGLEFVVIAARIGRNPSVVSREVARHGGREGYRARRAERAATQARRRPTPLRLDTEPELREAVVGLLRRSYSPEQVAGRLRRDHPGEKARRVSHEAIYSWIYALPVRELQRQGIALRSGRTRRRGRTAPVNRAPRITGIRWIDERPTETEDRRVPGHWEGDLVRHEALCNRAEVKDLRRCVVAAA
;
A
#
# COMPACT_ATOMS: atom_id res chain seq x y z
N MET A 1 19.55 15.58 6.28
CA MET A 1 19.82 14.60 5.20
C MET A 1 21.05 13.77 5.54
N ARG A 2 21.02 12.44 5.42
CA ARG A 2 22.23 11.60 5.55
C ARG A 2 23.05 11.71 4.26
N ARG A 3 24.25 12.31 4.31
CA ARG A 3 25.19 12.33 3.18
C ARG A 3 25.77 10.92 2.98
N MET A 4 25.63 10.35 1.79
CA MET A 4 26.25 9.05 1.46
C MET A 4 27.77 9.18 1.37
N LEU A 5 28.51 8.12 1.71
CA LEU A 5 29.95 8.05 1.43
C LEU A 5 30.13 8.00 -0.09
N THR A 6 31.09 8.76 -0.61
CA THR A 6 31.46 8.73 -2.03
C THR A 6 32.51 7.64 -2.28
N VAL A 7 33.03 7.58 -3.51
CA VAL A 7 34.15 6.69 -3.85
C VAL A 7 35.42 7.20 -3.19
N GLU A 8 35.63 8.51 -3.22
CA GLU A 8 36.78 9.21 -2.64
C GLU A 8 36.81 9.04 -1.12
N ASP A 9 35.65 9.17 -0.45
CA ASP A 9 35.53 8.91 0.99
C ASP A 9 36.00 7.48 1.33
N ARG A 10 35.68 6.49 0.49
CA ARG A 10 36.06 5.08 0.71
C ARG A 10 37.52 4.79 0.40
N GLU A 11 38.09 5.45 -0.61
CA GLU A 11 39.52 5.37 -0.90
C GLU A 11 40.36 5.95 0.25
N GLU A 12 39.93 7.06 0.84
CA GLU A 12 40.59 7.62 2.02
C GLU A 12 40.49 6.69 3.24
N ILE A 13 39.32 6.07 3.46
CA ILE A 13 39.19 5.04 4.51
C ILE A 13 40.13 3.86 4.24
N SER A 14 40.22 3.40 2.98
CA SER A 14 41.07 2.26 2.64
C SER A 14 42.56 2.55 2.83
N ARG A 15 43.02 3.76 2.46
CA ARG A 15 44.39 4.20 2.69
C ARG A 15 44.69 4.36 4.18
N GLY A 16 43.79 5.00 4.92
CA GLY A 16 43.97 5.21 6.35
C GLY A 16 44.01 3.91 7.14
N VAL A 17 43.16 2.93 6.81
CA VAL A 17 43.19 1.60 7.42
C VAL A 17 44.49 0.86 7.09
N ALA A 18 44.96 0.92 5.84
CA ALA A 18 46.23 0.30 5.44
C ALA A 18 47.45 0.93 6.11
N GLN A 19 47.38 2.22 6.43
CA GLN A 19 48.39 2.96 7.21
C GLN A 19 48.29 2.72 8.73
N GLY A 20 47.31 1.92 9.19
CA GLY A 20 47.09 1.68 10.63
C GLY A 20 46.50 2.87 11.39
N LEU A 21 45.97 3.90 10.70
CA LEU A 21 45.43 5.09 11.35
C LEU A 21 44.16 4.79 12.15
N GLU A 22 43.96 5.58 13.20
CA GLU A 22 42.74 5.55 13.98
C GLU A 22 41.53 6.08 13.23
N PHE A 23 40.36 5.48 13.45
CA PHE A 23 39.12 5.87 12.77
C PHE A 23 38.74 7.33 12.99
N VAL A 24 39.15 7.93 14.11
CA VAL A 24 38.95 9.36 14.38
C VAL A 24 39.73 10.23 13.40
N VAL A 25 40.98 9.88 13.11
CA VAL A 25 41.85 10.59 12.16
C VAL A 25 41.30 10.46 10.75
N ILE A 26 40.93 9.25 10.34
CA ILE A 26 40.35 8.99 9.02
C ILE A 26 39.06 9.79 8.85
N ALA A 27 38.18 9.77 9.85
CA ALA A 27 36.92 10.48 9.80
C ALA A 27 37.09 12.01 9.72
N ALA A 28 38.09 12.57 10.40
CA ALA A 28 38.42 13.99 10.28
C ALA A 28 38.83 14.36 8.84
N ARG A 29 39.65 13.52 8.18
CA ARG A 29 40.09 13.76 6.79
C ARG A 29 38.95 13.79 5.78
N ILE A 30 37.94 12.94 5.95
CA ILE A 30 36.76 12.89 5.06
C ILE A 30 35.59 13.77 5.53
N GLY A 31 35.75 14.51 6.63
CA GLY A 31 34.70 15.35 7.22
C GLY A 31 33.48 14.56 7.71
N ARG A 32 33.71 13.40 8.36
CA ARG A 32 32.67 12.51 8.88
C ARG A 32 32.83 12.25 10.37
N ASN A 33 31.78 11.67 10.96
CA ASN A 33 31.84 11.16 12.32
C ASN A 33 32.59 9.81 12.36
N PRO A 34 33.44 9.54 13.37
CA PRO A 34 34.19 8.28 13.50
C PRO A 34 33.32 7.02 13.46
N SER A 35 32.08 7.10 13.96
CA SER A 35 31.13 5.97 13.90
C SER A 35 30.75 5.57 12.47
N VAL A 36 30.82 6.49 11.51
CA VAL A 36 30.55 6.21 10.09
C VAL A 36 31.66 5.35 9.51
N VAL A 37 32.92 5.72 9.78
CA VAL A 37 34.10 4.97 9.35
C VAL A 37 34.12 3.59 10.00
N SER A 38 33.91 3.51 11.32
CA SER A 38 33.86 2.23 12.04
C SER A 38 32.78 1.29 11.47
N ARG A 39 31.56 1.78 11.26
CA ARG A 39 30.47 0.97 10.68
C ARG A 39 30.73 0.56 9.24
N GLU A 40 31.34 1.42 8.43
CA GLU A 40 31.70 1.11 7.05
C GLU A 40 32.78 0.02 7.01
N VAL A 41 33.83 0.16 7.81
CA VAL A 41 34.94 -0.80 7.89
C VAL A 41 34.45 -2.15 8.41
N ALA A 42 33.68 -2.16 9.51
CA ALA A 42 33.12 -3.39 10.08
C ALA A 42 32.23 -4.15 9.07
N ARG A 43 31.39 -3.43 8.30
CA ARG A 43 30.52 -4.05 7.28
C ARG A 43 31.30 -4.69 6.13
N HIS A 44 32.50 -4.20 5.83
CA HIS A 44 33.25 -4.56 4.62
C HIS A 44 34.55 -5.33 4.90
N GLY A 45 34.59 -6.08 6.00
CA GLY A 45 35.69 -7.02 6.30
C GLY A 45 36.63 -6.58 7.42
N GLY A 46 36.27 -5.57 8.21
CA GLY A 46 37.09 -5.10 9.32
C GLY A 46 38.39 -4.43 8.84
N ARG A 47 39.29 -4.08 9.77
CA ARG A 47 40.53 -3.39 9.41
C ARG A 47 41.43 -4.22 8.47
N GLU A 48 41.47 -5.54 8.65
CA GLU A 48 42.32 -6.43 7.84
C GLU A 48 41.79 -6.61 6.40
N GLY A 49 40.47 -6.65 6.24
CA GLY A 49 39.81 -6.98 4.97
C GLY A 49 39.23 -5.79 4.21
N TYR A 50 39.27 -4.58 4.76
CA TYR A 50 38.63 -3.42 4.13
C TYR A 50 39.30 -3.03 2.82
N ARG A 51 38.50 -2.94 1.76
CA ARG A 51 38.94 -2.46 0.43
C ARG A 51 37.88 -1.54 -0.17
N ALA A 52 38.28 -0.34 -0.56
CA ALA A 52 37.40 0.68 -1.14
C ALA A 52 36.55 0.15 -2.31
N ARG A 53 37.19 -0.49 -3.29
CA ARG A 53 36.47 -1.07 -4.46
C ARG A 53 35.43 -2.12 -4.08
N ARG A 54 35.70 -2.97 -3.07
CA ARG A 54 34.75 -3.99 -2.61
C ARG A 54 33.55 -3.33 -1.91
N ALA A 55 33.82 -2.36 -1.05
CA ALA A 55 32.78 -1.58 -0.37
C ALA A 55 31.90 -0.80 -1.36
N GLU A 56 32.49 -0.15 -2.36
CA GLU A 56 31.74 0.59 -3.38
C GLU A 56 30.88 -0.33 -4.27
N ARG A 57 31.42 -1.48 -4.68
CA ARG A 57 30.64 -2.49 -5.44
C ARG A 57 29.45 -2.98 -4.62
N ALA A 58 29.67 -3.31 -3.35
CA ALA A 58 28.61 -3.75 -2.45
C ALA A 58 27.55 -2.66 -2.24
N ALA A 59 27.95 -1.41 -2.02
CA ALA A 59 27.05 -0.27 -1.88
C ALA A 59 26.25 0.00 -3.16
N THR A 60 26.87 -0.12 -4.33
CA THR A 60 26.21 0.04 -5.63
C THR A 60 25.20 -1.07 -5.90
N GLN A 61 25.54 -2.32 -5.58
CA GLN A 61 24.61 -3.45 -5.69
C GLN A 61 23.42 -3.29 -4.72
N ALA A 62 23.68 -2.94 -3.46
CA ALA A 62 22.65 -2.71 -2.47
C ALA A 62 21.71 -1.55 -2.87
N ARG A 63 22.25 -0.48 -3.46
CA ARG A 63 21.48 0.65 -3.99
C ARG A 63 20.51 0.26 -5.09
N ARG A 64 20.82 -0.77 -5.90
CA ARG A 64 19.89 -1.26 -6.93
C ARG A 64 18.59 -1.81 -6.34
N ARG A 65 18.61 -2.26 -5.07
CA ARG A 65 17.49 -2.83 -4.29
C ARG A 65 16.43 -3.52 -5.18
N PRO A 66 16.81 -4.51 -6.00
CA PRO A 66 15.83 -5.24 -6.76
C PRO A 66 14.94 -5.98 -5.75
N THR A 67 13.69 -5.56 -5.64
CA THR A 67 12.71 -6.32 -4.89
C THR A 67 12.13 -7.29 -5.90
N PRO A 68 12.55 -8.57 -5.89
CA PRO A 68 12.06 -9.52 -6.88
C PRO A 68 10.54 -9.57 -6.76
N LEU A 69 9.87 -9.55 -7.89
CA LEU A 69 8.42 -9.62 -7.91
C LEU A 69 8.03 -11.01 -7.45
N ARG A 70 7.00 -11.10 -6.61
CA ARG A 70 6.63 -12.37 -5.97
C ARG A 70 6.32 -13.49 -6.97
N LEU A 71 5.78 -13.14 -8.14
CA LEU A 71 5.51 -14.09 -9.22
C LEU A 71 6.78 -14.56 -9.95
N ASP A 72 7.92 -13.89 -9.79
CA ASP A 72 9.20 -14.38 -10.30
C ASP A 72 9.81 -15.40 -9.34
N THR A 73 9.59 -15.23 -8.03
CA THR A 73 10.10 -16.12 -6.97
C THR A 73 9.24 -17.35 -6.72
N GLU A 74 7.94 -17.31 -7.03
CA GLU A 74 6.99 -18.41 -6.76
C GLU A 74 6.40 -18.96 -8.09
N PRO A 75 7.02 -19.99 -8.71
CA PRO A 75 6.60 -20.51 -10.02
C PRO A 75 5.16 -21.05 -10.04
N GLU A 76 4.75 -21.79 -9.02
CA GLU A 76 3.40 -22.38 -8.94
C GLU A 76 2.32 -21.30 -8.91
N LEU A 77 2.54 -20.24 -8.12
CA LEU A 77 1.63 -19.10 -8.03
C LEU A 77 1.57 -18.35 -9.36
N ARG A 78 2.71 -18.19 -10.04
CA ARG A 78 2.79 -17.58 -11.37
C ARG A 78 1.97 -18.37 -12.38
N GLU A 79 2.12 -19.70 -12.43
CA GLU A 79 1.36 -20.54 -13.36
C GLU A 79 -0.15 -20.42 -13.14
N ALA A 80 -0.60 -20.42 -11.89
CA ALA A 80 -2.01 -20.22 -11.55
C ALA A 80 -2.52 -18.84 -12.02
N VAL A 81 -1.74 -17.78 -11.77
CA VAL A 81 -2.08 -16.41 -12.21
C VAL A 81 -2.12 -16.31 -13.73
N VAL A 82 -1.10 -16.81 -14.44
CA VAL A 82 -1.02 -16.77 -15.90
C VAL A 82 -2.16 -17.58 -16.52
N GLY A 83 -2.49 -18.75 -15.97
CA GLY A 83 -3.61 -19.57 -16.45
C GLY A 83 -4.95 -18.83 -16.37
N LEU A 84 -5.20 -18.08 -15.30
CA LEU A 84 -6.40 -17.26 -15.17
C LEU A 84 -6.37 -16.03 -16.09
N LEU A 85 -5.22 -15.36 -16.23
CA LEU A 85 -5.06 -14.22 -17.14
C LEU A 85 -5.30 -14.62 -18.62
N ARG A 86 -4.82 -15.80 -19.05
CA ARG A 86 -5.07 -16.34 -20.40
C ARG A 86 -6.56 -16.57 -20.66
N ARG A 87 -7.32 -16.89 -19.63
CA ARG A 87 -8.79 -17.02 -19.67
C ARG A 87 -9.50 -15.67 -19.59
N SER A 88 -8.78 -14.56 -19.78
CA SER A 88 -9.29 -13.18 -19.79
C SER A 88 -9.86 -12.69 -18.45
N TYR A 89 -9.46 -13.29 -17.33
CA TYR A 89 -9.78 -12.75 -16.00
C TYR A 89 -8.97 -11.46 -15.76
N SER A 90 -9.60 -10.44 -15.20
CA SER A 90 -8.89 -9.22 -14.78
C SER A 90 -8.00 -9.51 -13.56
N PRO A 91 -6.91 -8.76 -13.33
CA PRO A 91 -6.08 -8.91 -12.13
C PRO A 91 -6.86 -8.89 -10.81
N GLU A 92 -7.92 -8.08 -10.70
CA GLU A 92 -8.82 -8.07 -9.54
C GLU A 92 -9.61 -9.37 -9.41
N GLN A 93 -10.12 -9.90 -10.52
CA GLN A 93 -10.83 -11.18 -10.55
C GLN A 93 -9.90 -12.35 -10.22
N VAL A 94 -8.65 -12.34 -10.71
CA VAL A 94 -7.62 -13.33 -10.40
C VAL A 94 -7.34 -13.35 -8.90
N ALA A 95 -7.05 -12.18 -8.30
CA ALA A 95 -6.81 -12.07 -6.87
C ALA A 95 -8.00 -12.56 -6.03
N GLY A 96 -9.23 -12.21 -6.43
CA GLY A 96 -10.45 -12.66 -5.78
C GLY A 96 -10.73 -14.16 -5.93
N ARG A 97 -10.44 -14.73 -7.10
CA ARG A 97 -10.57 -16.17 -7.42
C ARG A 97 -9.58 -16.99 -6.58
N LEU A 98 -8.30 -16.63 -6.56
CA LEU A 98 -7.27 -17.32 -5.77
C LEU A 98 -7.61 -17.34 -4.27
N ARG A 99 -8.18 -16.26 -3.74
CA ARG A 99 -8.62 -16.20 -2.34
C ARG A 99 -9.80 -17.14 -2.04
N ARG A 100 -10.68 -17.38 -3.01
CA ARG A 100 -11.85 -18.27 -2.88
C ARG A 100 -11.46 -19.74 -3.05
N ASP A 101 -10.61 -20.02 -4.01
CA ASP A 101 -10.21 -21.39 -4.36
C ASP A 101 -9.21 -21.97 -3.35
N HIS A 102 -8.45 -21.09 -2.66
CA HIS A 102 -7.51 -21.47 -1.58
C HIS A 102 -7.84 -20.73 -0.27
N PRO A 103 -8.92 -21.10 0.43
CA PRO A 103 -9.21 -20.57 1.75
C PRO A 103 -8.11 -21.01 2.73
N GLY A 104 -7.69 -20.14 3.65
CA GLY A 104 -6.63 -20.44 4.63
C GLY A 104 -5.18 -20.36 4.11
N GLU A 105 -4.92 -20.70 2.84
CA GLU A 105 -3.55 -20.72 2.30
C GLU A 105 -3.07 -19.33 1.85
N LYS A 106 -2.47 -18.56 2.77
CA LYS A 106 -1.94 -17.22 2.47
C LYS A 106 -0.85 -17.23 1.38
N ALA A 107 -0.07 -18.32 1.29
CA ALA A 107 0.96 -18.49 0.26
C ALA A 107 0.40 -18.50 -1.16
N ARG A 108 -0.87 -18.91 -1.37
CA ARG A 108 -1.50 -18.93 -2.69
C ARG A 108 -2.24 -17.63 -3.06
N ARG A 109 -2.20 -16.62 -2.18
CA ARG A 109 -2.87 -15.33 -2.41
C ARG A 109 -1.90 -14.32 -2.98
N VAL A 110 -2.34 -13.52 -3.94
CA VAL A 110 -1.60 -12.36 -4.47
C VAL A 110 -2.54 -11.17 -4.60
N SER A 111 -2.05 -9.95 -4.35
CA SER A 111 -2.85 -8.75 -4.57
C SER A 111 -2.93 -8.42 -6.06
N HIS A 112 -4.03 -7.81 -6.49
CA HIS A 112 -4.17 -7.37 -7.88
C HIS A 112 -3.12 -6.33 -8.28
N GLU A 113 -2.67 -5.48 -7.35
CA GLU A 113 -1.56 -4.55 -7.57
C GLU A 113 -0.22 -5.28 -7.79
N ALA A 114 0.03 -6.40 -7.11
CA ALA A 114 1.23 -7.20 -7.37
C ALA A 114 1.17 -7.88 -8.75
N ILE A 115 -0.01 -8.34 -9.19
CA ILE A 115 -0.22 -8.85 -10.55
C ILE A 115 0.03 -7.73 -11.57
N TYR A 116 -0.53 -6.53 -11.37
CA TYR A 116 -0.28 -5.39 -12.26
C TYR A 116 1.20 -5.01 -12.32
N SER A 117 1.87 -4.92 -11.17
CA SER A 117 3.30 -4.61 -11.10
C SER A 117 4.13 -5.62 -11.88
N TRP A 118 3.75 -6.90 -11.84
CA TRP A 118 4.39 -7.97 -12.60
C TRP A 118 4.13 -7.84 -14.10
N ILE A 119 2.88 -7.66 -14.52
CA ILE A 119 2.54 -7.44 -15.94
C ILE A 119 3.32 -6.25 -16.52
N TYR A 120 3.42 -5.13 -15.79
CA TYR A 120 4.11 -3.93 -16.28
C TYR A 120 5.64 -4.04 -16.26
N ALA A 121 6.20 -4.97 -15.49
CA ALA A 121 7.64 -5.23 -15.50
C ALA A 121 8.08 -6.09 -16.69
N LEU A 122 7.16 -6.84 -17.31
CA LEU A 122 7.46 -7.69 -18.45
C LEU A 122 7.49 -6.90 -19.78
N PRO A 123 8.39 -7.25 -20.71
CA PRO A 123 8.39 -6.65 -22.04
C PRO A 123 7.16 -7.12 -22.83
N VAL A 124 6.67 -6.27 -23.74
CA VAL A 124 5.43 -6.55 -24.51
C VAL A 124 5.48 -7.89 -25.25
N ARG A 125 6.64 -8.25 -25.80
CA ARG A 125 6.83 -9.55 -26.49
C ARG A 125 6.64 -10.75 -25.56
N GLU A 126 7.03 -10.60 -24.29
CA GLU A 126 6.84 -11.64 -23.28
C GLU A 126 5.36 -11.83 -22.95
N LEU A 127 4.63 -10.74 -22.78
CA LEU A 127 3.19 -10.78 -22.55
C LEU A 127 2.45 -11.44 -23.72
N GLN A 128 2.85 -11.13 -24.96
CA GLN A 128 2.32 -11.78 -26.17
C GLN A 128 2.63 -13.27 -26.20
N ARG A 129 3.88 -13.68 -25.94
CA ARG A 129 4.27 -15.10 -25.85
C ARG A 129 3.47 -15.85 -24.78
N GLN A 130 3.19 -15.19 -23.67
CA GLN A 130 2.39 -15.77 -22.60
C GLN A 130 0.88 -15.72 -22.88
N GLY A 131 0.42 -15.12 -23.98
CA GLY A 131 -1.01 -14.99 -24.30
C GLY A 131 -1.78 -14.09 -23.33
N ILE A 132 -1.09 -13.15 -22.67
CA ILE A 132 -1.67 -12.26 -21.67
C ILE A 132 -2.04 -10.94 -22.36
N ALA A 133 -3.34 -10.67 -22.44
CA ALA A 133 -3.88 -9.39 -22.87
C ALA A 133 -4.80 -8.83 -21.79
N LEU A 134 -4.49 -7.62 -21.29
CA LEU A 134 -5.42 -6.90 -20.44
C LEU A 134 -6.61 -6.43 -21.29
N ARG A 135 -7.83 -6.55 -20.77
CA ARG A 135 -9.06 -6.10 -21.45
C ARG A 135 -9.01 -4.63 -21.89
N SER A 136 -8.21 -3.81 -21.23
CA SER A 136 -8.03 -2.38 -21.56
C SER A 136 -7.05 -2.12 -22.72
N GLY A 137 -6.29 -3.13 -23.16
CA GLY A 137 -5.23 -3.01 -24.18
C GLY A 137 -4.01 -2.19 -23.76
N ARG A 138 -3.98 -1.64 -22.54
CA ARG A 138 -2.90 -0.75 -22.09
C ARG A 138 -1.69 -1.53 -21.62
N THR A 139 -0.52 -1.07 -22.03
CA THR A 139 0.80 -1.60 -21.61
C THR A 139 1.38 -0.87 -20.40
N ARG A 140 0.76 0.24 -19.95
CA ARG A 140 1.21 1.03 -18.80
C ARG A 140 0.05 1.42 -17.90
N ARG A 141 0.33 1.53 -16.60
CA ARG A 141 -0.63 2.01 -15.59
C ARG A 141 -0.99 3.48 -15.87
N ARG A 142 -2.28 3.81 -15.84
CA ARG A 142 -2.69 5.22 -15.76
C ARG A 142 -2.34 5.71 -14.36
N GLY A 143 -1.55 6.78 -14.26
CA GLY A 143 -1.32 7.44 -12.97
C GLY A 143 -2.65 7.77 -12.30
N ARG A 144 -2.71 7.66 -10.97
CA ARG A 144 -3.84 8.20 -10.22
C ARG A 144 -3.78 9.72 -10.39
N THR A 145 -4.60 10.26 -11.29
CA THR A 145 -4.85 11.70 -11.29
C THR A 145 -5.40 12.03 -9.90
N ALA A 146 -4.87 13.08 -9.26
CA ALA A 146 -5.50 13.62 -8.06
C ALA A 146 -7.00 13.77 -8.34
N PRO A 147 -7.89 13.50 -7.37
CA PRO A 147 -9.29 13.76 -7.57
C PRO A 147 -9.42 15.25 -7.93
N VAL A 148 -9.58 15.54 -9.22
CA VAL A 148 -10.04 16.83 -9.69
C VAL A 148 -11.34 17.03 -8.95
N ASN A 149 -11.41 18.09 -8.12
CA ASN A 149 -12.55 18.44 -7.28
C ASN A 149 -13.84 18.00 -7.96
N ARG A 150 -14.32 16.80 -7.59
CA ARG A 150 -15.58 16.31 -8.12
C ARG A 150 -16.58 17.19 -7.42
N ALA A 151 -17.20 18.10 -8.16
CA ALA A 151 -18.36 18.82 -7.67
C ALA A 151 -19.27 17.80 -6.95
N PRO A 152 -19.83 18.14 -5.78
CA PRO A 152 -20.60 17.21 -4.98
C PRO A 152 -21.66 16.56 -5.87
N ARG A 153 -21.67 15.22 -5.89
CA ARG A 153 -22.56 14.39 -6.72
C ARG A 153 -24.03 14.51 -6.33
N ILE A 154 -24.33 15.24 -5.26
CA ILE A 154 -25.66 15.40 -4.70
C ILE A 154 -26.21 16.73 -5.20
N THR A 155 -27.18 16.66 -6.12
CA THR A 155 -27.98 17.79 -6.54
C THR A 155 -29.07 18.02 -5.49
N GLY A 156 -29.27 19.25 -5.00
CA GLY A 156 -30.29 19.57 -4.01
C GLY A 156 -29.91 19.22 -2.56
N ILE A 157 -28.67 19.53 -2.16
CA ILE A 157 -28.26 19.45 -0.75
C ILE A 157 -29.11 20.44 0.04
N ARG A 158 -29.85 19.95 1.03
CA ARG A 158 -30.51 20.77 2.04
C ARG A 158 -29.70 20.66 3.33
N TRP A 159 -29.25 21.79 3.84
CA TRP A 159 -28.46 21.81 5.08
C TRP A 159 -29.36 21.53 6.29
N ILE A 160 -28.77 21.03 7.38
CA ILE A 160 -29.54 20.73 8.60
C ILE A 160 -30.20 22.00 9.16
N ASP A 161 -29.56 23.16 8.98
CA ASP A 161 -30.07 24.47 9.38
C ASP A 161 -31.28 24.94 8.54
N GLU A 162 -31.47 24.35 7.35
CA GLU A 162 -32.58 24.66 6.45
C GLU A 162 -33.79 23.74 6.68
N ARG A 163 -33.76 22.89 7.72
CA ARG A 163 -34.86 22.00 8.07
C ARG A 163 -36.08 22.84 8.52
N PRO A 164 -37.32 22.46 8.13
CA PRO A 164 -38.51 23.14 8.62
C PRO A 164 -38.60 23.08 10.14
N THR A 165 -39.04 24.17 10.78
CA THR A 165 -39.16 24.27 12.24
C THR A 165 -40.15 23.24 12.81
N GLU A 166 -41.14 22.80 12.03
CA GLU A 166 -42.08 21.74 12.43
C GLU A 166 -41.39 20.37 12.69
N THR A 167 -40.14 20.22 12.24
CA THR A 167 -39.29 19.05 12.51
C THR A 167 -38.89 18.97 13.98
N GLU A 168 -38.69 20.11 14.64
CA GLU A 168 -38.28 20.18 16.06
C GLU A 168 -39.35 19.59 16.99
N ASP A 169 -40.64 19.77 16.63
CA ASP A 169 -41.76 19.33 17.45
C ASP A 169 -41.92 17.80 17.46
N ARG A 170 -41.31 17.09 16.50
CA ARG A 170 -41.28 15.62 16.43
C ARG A 170 -42.68 14.99 16.51
N ARG A 171 -43.72 15.68 16.03
CA ARG A 171 -45.12 15.24 16.12
C ARG A 171 -45.53 14.27 15.00
N VAL A 172 -44.78 14.22 13.91
CA VAL A 172 -45.09 13.42 12.72
C VAL A 172 -44.10 12.24 12.61
N PRO A 173 -44.57 11.02 12.29
CA PRO A 173 -43.72 9.90 11.93
C PRO A 173 -42.88 10.25 10.69
N GLY A 174 -41.61 10.61 10.92
CA GLY A 174 -40.71 11.17 9.90
C GLY A 174 -39.78 12.25 10.46
N HIS A 175 -40.21 12.94 11.52
CA HIS A 175 -39.39 13.92 12.26
C HIS A 175 -38.62 13.28 13.43
N TRP A 176 -38.78 11.97 13.65
CA TRP A 176 -38.12 11.25 14.75
C TRP A 176 -36.70 10.87 14.38
N GLU A 177 -35.74 11.23 15.23
CA GLU A 177 -34.34 10.84 15.11
C GLU A 177 -34.13 9.45 15.76
N GLY A 178 -33.22 8.63 15.21
CA GLY A 178 -33.07 7.22 15.59
C GLY A 178 -32.59 6.99 17.03
N ASP A 179 -31.99 8.00 17.66
CA ASP A 179 -31.60 8.04 19.07
C ASP A 179 -32.80 8.15 20.02
N LEU A 180 -33.97 8.54 19.53
CA LEU A 180 -35.23 8.58 20.28
C LEU A 180 -35.98 7.25 20.26
N VAL A 181 -35.54 6.30 19.43
CA VAL A 181 -36.17 4.98 19.30
C VAL A 181 -35.46 4.00 20.24
N ARG A 182 -36.08 3.67 21.38
CA ARG A 182 -35.63 2.55 22.21
C ARG A 182 -36.20 1.23 21.67
N HIS A 183 -35.31 0.28 21.39
CA HIS A 183 -35.70 -1.10 21.08
C HIS A 183 -35.65 -1.91 22.38
N GLU A 184 -36.81 -2.29 22.92
CA GLU A 184 -36.89 -3.21 24.07
C GLU A 184 -37.06 -4.63 23.53
N ALA A 185 -36.03 -5.47 23.69
CA ALA A 185 -35.82 -6.70 22.93
C ALA A 185 -36.79 -7.88 23.24
N LEU A 186 -37.94 -7.65 23.89
CA LEU A 186 -38.80 -8.75 24.35
C LEU A 186 -40.18 -8.87 23.70
N CYS A 187 -40.57 -7.97 22.80
CA CYS A 187 -41.80 -8.14 22.02
C CYS A 187 -41.58 -7.64 20.59
N ASN A 188 -42.07 -8.38 19.58
CA ASN A 188 -42.18 -7.90 18.18
C ASN A 188 -43.26 -6.79 18.06
N ARG A 189 -43.12 -5.72 18.84
CA ARG A 189 -43.98 -4.53 18.83
C ARG A 189 -43.14 -3.34 19.30
N ALA A 190 -43.03 -2.31 18.47
CA ALA A 190 -42.46 -1.04 18.86
C ALA A 190 -43.54 -0.23 19.60
N GLU A 191 -43.34 0.05 20.88
CA GLU A 191 -44.18 0.98 21.63
C GLU A 191 -43.43 2.29 21.88
N VAL A 192 -44.12 3.41 21.62
CA VAL A 192 -43.64 4.76 21.92
C VAL A 192 -44.19 5.16 23.29
N LYS A 193 -43.31 5.36 24.28
CA LYS A 193 -43.69 5.79 25.64
C LYS A 193 -43.97 7.29 25.67
N ASP A 194 -45.23 7.67 25.48
CA ASP A 194 -46.00 8.68 26.23
C ASP A 194 -47.26 9.04 25.42
N LEU A 195 -48.30 8.22 25.57
CA LEU A 195 -49.64 8.57 25.11
C LEU A 195 -50.43 9.08 26.32
N ARG A 196 -50.42 10.40 26.55
CA ARG A 196 -51.63 11.02 27.09
C ARG A 196 -52.71 10.81 26.04
N ARG A 197 -53.63 9.88 26.34
CA ARG A 197 -54.83 9.54 25.58
C ARG A 197 -55.45 10.80 24.94
N CYS A 198 -55.26 10.96 23.64
CA CYS A 198 -56.23 11.67 22.82
C CYS A 198 -57.08 10.59 22.15
N VAL A 199 -58.28 10.44 22.70
CA VAL A 199 -59.37 9.65 22.15
C VAL A 199 -59.60 10.09 20.71
N VAL A 200 -59.39 9.19 19.75
CA VAL A 200 -59.99 9.32 18.42
C VAL A 200 -61.43 8.85 18.56
N ALA A 201 -62.34 9.82 18.69
CA ALA A 201 -63.76 9.55 18.50
C ALA A 201 -63.98 9.27 17.01
N ALA A 202 -64.63 8.15 16.72
CA ALA A 202 -65.11 7.80 15.40
C ALA A 202 -66.40 8.57 15.10
N ALA A 203 -66.41 9.36 14.02
CA ALA A 203 -67.49 9.62 13.08
C ALA A 203 -66.97 10.59 12.01
#